data_AF-A0A1M4DZQ7-F1
#
_entry.id   AF-A0A1M4DZQ7-F1
#
_cell.length_a   1.000
_cell.length_b   1.000
_cell.length_c   1.000
_cell.angle_alpha   90.00
_cell.angle_beta   90.00
_cell.angle_gamma   90.00
#
_symmetry.space_group_name_H-M   'P 1'
#
loop_
_entity.id
_entity.type
_entity.pdbx_description
1 polymer ?
#
loop_
_entity_poly.entity_id
_entity_poly.type
_entity_poly.pdbx_seq_one_letter_code
_entity_poly.pdbx_strand_id
1 'polypeptide(L)' 'MEDQDTLVQKLKEAKEELFNLRFQAATGQLESHGRLRAVRREIARIYTVMRERELGIVTVEKETSDG' A
#
# COMPACT_ATOMS: atom_id res chain seq x y z
N MET A 1 -9.87 2.20 -15.06
CA MET A 1 -9.66 3.46 -14.31
C MET A 1 -9.83 3.22 -12.80
N GLU A 2 -10.92 2.56 -12.38
CA GLU A 2 -11.18 2.18 -10.97
C GLU A 2 -10.00 1.51 -10.22
N ASP A 3 -9.20 0.68 -10.90
CA ASP A 3 -8.07 -0.02 -10.26
C ASP A 3 -6.91 0.91 -9.89
N GLN A 4 -6.72 2.03 -10.59
CA GLN A 4 -5.69 3.03 -10.25
C GLN A 4 -6.12 3.86 -9.05
N ASP A 5 -7.37 4.33 -9.05
CA ASP A 5 -7.95 5.11 -7.95
C ASP A 5 -7.93 4.30 -6.65
N THR A 6 -8.19 2.99 -6.73
CA THR A 6 -8.10 2.07 -5.59
C THR A 6 -6.68 1.95 -5.02
N LEU A 7 -5.65 1.91 -5.88
CA LEU A 7 -4.24 1.86 -5.40
C LEU A 7 -3.83 3.19 -4.76
N VAL A 8 -4.26 4.31 -5.33
CA VAL A 8 -4.00 5.64 -4.76
C VAL A 8 -4.64 5.78 -3.38
N GLN A 9 -5.88 5.30 -3.22
CA GLN A 9 -6.58 5.31 -1.93
C GLN A 9 -5.86 4.43 -0.89
N LYS A 10 -5.50 3.19 -1.25
CA LYS A 10 -4.72 2.30 -0.37
C LYS A 10 -3.36 2.89 0.03
N LEU A 11 -2.70 3.58 -0.91
CA LEU A 11 -1.44 4.27 -0.64
C LEU A 11 -1.62 5.38 0.39
N LYS A 12 -2.70 6.15 0.29
CA LYS A 12 -3.03 7.22 1.23
C LYS A 12 -3.26 6.66 2.64
N GLU A 13 -4.09 5.64 2.76
CA GLU A 13 -4.38 4.96 4.03
C GLU A 13 -3.12 4.41 4.69
N ALA A 14 -2.27 3.70 3.92
CA ALA A 14 -1.01 3.16 4.44
C ALA A 14 -0.04 4.26 4.90
N LYS A 15 -0.03 5.42 4.25
CA LYS A 15 0.78 6.58 4.67
C LYS A 15 0.27 7.22 5.96
N GLU A 16 -1.05 7.37 6.09
CA GLU A 16 -1.67 7.86 7.32
C GLU A 16 -1.37 6.92 8.49
N GLU A 17 -1.49 5.62 8.28
CA GLU A 17 -1.12 4.63 9.29
C GLU A 17 0.36 4.71 9.66
N LEU A 18 1.26 4.81 8.68
CA LEU A 18 2.70 4.95 8.94
C LEU A 18 3.01 6.21 9.75
N PHE A 19 2.31 7.32 9.50
CA PHE A 19 2.43 8.55 10.27
C PHE A 19 2.04 8.33 11.73
N ASN A 20 0.86 7.72 11.96
CA ASN A 20 0.39 7.41 13.31
C ASN A 20 1.34 6.48 14.07
N LEU A 21 1.84 5.43 13.41
CA LEU A 21 2.81 4.51 14.02
C LEU A 21 4.14 5.19 14.34
N ARG A 22 4.59 6.13 13.49
CA ARG A 22 5.80 6.94 13.77
C ARG A 22 5.58 7.89 14.94
N PHE A 23 4.40 8.48 15.05
CA PHE A 23 4.04 9.33 16.17
C PHE A 23 4.03 8.54 17.48
N GLN A 24 3.36 7.38 17.50
CA GLN A 24 3.36 6.45 18.65
C GLN A 24 4.78 5.96 19.00
N ALA A 25 5.63 5.71 18.01
CA ALA A 25 7.02 5.33 18.25
C ALA A 25 7.81 6.44 18.93
N ALA A 26 7.60 7.69 18.52
CA ALA A 26 8.26 8.85 19.08
C ALA A 26 7.79 9.16 20.52
N THR A 27 6.52 8.89 20.84
CA THR A 27 5.98 9.03 22.20
C THR A 27 6.28 7.83 23.11
N GLY A 28 6.88 6.76 22.58
CA GLY A 28 7.17 5.53 23.33
C GLY A 28 5.94 4.65 23.58
N GLN A 29 4.84 4.90 22.87
CA GLN A 29 3.56 4.18 23.02
C GLN A 29 3.33 3.15 21.91
N LEU A 30 4.36 2.82 21.12
CA LEU A 30 4.22 1.87 20.03
C LEU A 30 4.15 0.43 20.56
N GLU A 31 2.96 -0.17 20.47
CA GLU A 31 2.72 -1.55 20.91
C GLU A 31 3.27 -2.60 19.92
N SER A 32 3.26 -2.29 18.61
CA SER A 32 3.64 -3.25 17.56
C SER A 32 4.73 -2.71 16.64
N HIS A 33 5.98 -2.98 17.00
CA HIS A 33 7.15 -2.67 16.16
C HIS A 33 7.13 -3.40 14.80
N GLY A 34 6.49 -4.58 14.73
CA GLY A 34 6.34 -5.35 13.49
C GLY A 34 5.46 -4.64 12.47
N ARG A 35 4.41 -3.95 12.91
CA ARG A 35 3.47 -3.25 12.03
C ARG A 35 4.16 -2.13 11.25
N LEU A 36 5.08 -1.39 11.86
CA LEU A 36 5.84 -0.33 11.19
C LEU A 36 6.71 -0.86 10.03
N ARG A 37 7.23 -2.10 10.13
CA ARG A 37 7.91 -2.76 9.01
C ARG A 37 6.93 -3.23 7.94
N ALA A 38 5.77 -3.78 8.35
CA ALA A 38 4.74 -4.26 7.42
C ALA A 38 4.17 -3.12 6.55
N VAL A 39 3.77 -2.00 7.17
CA VAL A 39 3.21 -0.84 6.46
C VAL A 39 4.20 -0.23 5.47
N ARG A 40 5.49 -0.15 5.83
CA ARG A 40 6.53 0.28 4.86
C ARG A 40 6.63 -0.64 3.64
N ARG A 41 6.54 -1.95 3.85
CA ARG A 41 6.55 -2.93 2.74
C ARG A 41 5.28 -2.87 1.91
N GLU A 42 4.14 -2.55 2.51
CA GLU A 42 2.87 -2.34 1.80
C GLU A 42 2.95 -1.13 0.88
N ILE A 43 3.42 0.02 1.38
CA ILE A 43 3.65 1.22 0.56
C ILE A 43 4.59 0.91 -0.61
N ALA A 44 5.70 0.21 -0.36
CA ALA A 44 6.65 -0.17 -1.40
C ALA A 44 6.00 -1.03 -2.48
N ARG A 45 5.20 -2.04 -2.10
CA ARG A 45 4.46 -2.90 -3.04
C ARG A 45 3.47 -2.10 -3.89
N ILE A 46 2.73 -1.17 -3.29
CA ILE A 46 1.77 -0.33 -4.03
C ILE A 46 2.52 0.51 -5.09
N TYR A 47 3.65 1.13 -4.72
CA TYR A 47 4.47 1.87 -5.68
C TYR A 47 5.00 0.98 -6.81
N THR A 48 5.44 -0.24 -6.50
CA THR A 48 5.88 -1.21 -7.52
C THR A 48 4.76 -1.50 -8.52
N VAL A 49 3.57 -1.84 -8.05
CA VAL A 49 2.43 -2.15 -8.93
C VAL A 49 2.01 -0.93 -9.76
N MET A 50 1.99 0.27 -9.16
CA MET A 50 1.71 1.50 -9.91
C MET A 50 2.72 1.71 -11.03
N ARG A 51 4.02 1.52 -10.74
CA ARG A 51 5.09 1.68 -11.72
C ARG A 51 5.05 0.60 -12.81
N GLU A 52 4.76 -0.64 -12.44
CA GLU A 52 4.59 -1.73 -13.40
C GLU A 52 3.41 -1.46 -14.36
N ARG A 53 2.31 -0.91 -13.85
CA ARG A 53 1.16 -0.49 -14.67
C ARG A 53 1.51 0.68 -15.59
N GLU A 54 2.23 1.69 -15.10
CA GLU A 54 2.74 2.80 -15.91
C GLU A 54 3.65 2.32 -17.05
N LEU A 55 4.47 1.30 -16.79
CA LEU A 55 5.36 0.69 -17.77
C LEU A 55 4.67 -0.35 -18.68
N GLY A 56 3.39 -0.66 -18.46
CA GLY A 56 2.66 -1.70 -19.19
C GLY A 56 3.14 -3.13 -18.91
N ILE A 57 3.88 -3.36 -17.83
CA ILE A 57 4.44 -4.66 -17.43
C ILE A 57 3.37 -5.54 -16.79
N VAL A 58 2.43 -4.94 -16.06
CA VAL A 58 1.32 -5.64 -15.41
C VAL A 58 0.00 -5.08 -15.96
N THR A 59 -0.53 -5.75 -16.97
CA THR A 59 -1.96 -5.73 -17.25
C THR A 59 -2.59 -6.74 -16.31
N VAL A 60 -3.30 -6.26 -15.28
CA VAL A 60 -4.18 -7.14 -14.52
C VAL A 60 -5.23 -7.59 -15.52
N GLU A 61 -5.04 -8.76 -16.11
CA GLU A 61 -6.11 -9.50 -16.75
C GLU A 61 -7.16 -9.64 -15.66
N LYS A 62 -8.25 -8.87 -15.78
CA LYS A 62 -9.47 -9.23 -15.08
C LYS A 62 -9.78 -10.63 -15.60
N GLU A 63 -9.60 -11.65 -14.77
CA GLU A 63 -10.26 -12.93 -14.94
C GLU A 63 -11.76 -12.63 -15.03
N THR A 64 -12.23 -12.41 -16.25
CA THR A 64 -13.60 -12.62 -16.62
C THR A 64 -13.79 -14.12 -16.60
N SER A 65 -14.75 -14.57 -15.80
CA SER A 65 -15.45 -15.85 -15.94
C SER A 65 -14.67 -17.10 -15.50
N ASP A 66 -14.95 -17.57 -14.29
CA ASP A 66 -15.37 -18.97 -14.17
C ASP A 66 -16.40 -19.13 -13.03
N GLY A 67 -17.60 -19.61 -13.39
CA GLY A 67 -18.65 -20.12 -12.49
C GLY A 67 -19.66 -19.13 -11.92
#